data_AF-A0A9D7ZS73-F1
#
_entry.id   AF-A0A9D7ZS73-F1
#
_cell.length_a   1.000
_cell.length_b   1.000
_cell.length_c   1.000
_cell.angle_alpha   90.00
_cell.angle_beta   90.00
_cell.angle_gamma   90.00
#
_symmetry.space_group_name_H-M   'P 1'
#
loop_
_entity.id
_entity.type
_entity.pdbx_description
1 polymer ?
#
loop_
_entity_poly.entity_id
_entity_poly.type
_entity_poly.pdbx_seq_one_letter_code
_entity_poly.pdbx_strand_id
1 'polypeptide(L)'
;MQSQSAQITVRKRLQNVILHMEAVFDKPFGPEWNPLRQMGTLTFFYYWIVAASGIYVYILFDTSVGGAYQSVEVMTHQQWFLGGIVRSLHRYASDAMIVTMVLHLSREFIMDRYRDVRWFTWFTGVPIIWLLFISGISGYWLVWDMLAQYVAIGSMEWIDFLGIFGEPVANNFLTPDSLTDRFFTLLVFMHIFGPLFLLFVMWIHVMRVAQPKINPPRGLAIGSLLMFVVLAMIKPAVSHQAADLSLVPAELNLDWFYMMLYPVFDKWGAGTLWGLAVGISIIMAAMPWIPPLKRPKAAVVHLDKCNGCTRCFVDCPFGAITMIPRTDGAPFERQAVVDADLCTSCGICVGSCPVSTPFRRTEELVTGIDLPDLSLKLLREKTRKAVEKIGPSAQGRPGVMVFG
;
A
#
# COMPACT_ATOMS: atom_id res chain seq x y z
N MET A 1 18.08 27.97 -0.67
CA MET A 1 18.83 27.17 0.32
C MET A 1 18.11 27.05 1.67
N GLN A 2 17.53 28.11 2.23
CA GLN A 2 16.79 28.03 3.51
C GLN A 2 15.50 27.16 3.46
N SER A 3 14.73 27.19 2.37
CA SER A 3 13.51 26.36 2.22
C SER A 3 13.81 24.86 2.14
N GLN A 4 14.87 24.46 1.43
CA GLN A 4 15.31 23.06 1.34
C GLN A 4 15.83 22.53 2.69
N SER A 5 16.54 23.35 3.46
CA SER A 5 16.98 23.02 4.84
C SER A 5 15.80 22.76 5.79
N ALA A 6 14.76 23.60 5.73
CA ALA A 6 13.56 23.43 6.54
C ALA A 6 12.76 22.17 6.17
N GLN A 7 12.59 21.90 4.86
CA GLN A 7 11.90 20.69 4.38
C GLN A 7 12.62 19.39 4.78
N ILE A 8 13.96 19.37 4.71
CA ILE A 8 14.77 18.23 5.17
C ILE A 8 14.58 18.02 6.68
N THR A 9 14.47 19.10 7.46
CA THR A 9 14.31 19.03 8.92
C THR A 9 12.93 18.49 9.33
N VAL A 10 11.84 18.95 8.69
CA VAL A 10 10.48 18.46 8.96
C VAL A 10 10.35 16.98 8.60
N ARG A 11 10.86 16.58 7.44
CA ARG A 11 10.81 15.19 7.00
C ARG A 11 11.53 14.25 7.96
N LYS A 12 12.75 14.60 8.38
CA LYS A 12 13.50 13.80 9.36
C LYS A 12 12.74 13.61 10.66
N ARG A 13 12.02 14.65 11.13
CA ARG A 13 11.15 14.53 12.32
C ARG A 13 10.02 13.52 12.08
N LEU A 14 9.31 13.61 10.94
CA LEU A 14 8.23 12.67 10.61
C LEU A 14 8.74 11.23 10.48
N GLN A 15 9.90 11.04 9.85
CA GLN A 15 10.54 9.73 9.76
C GLN A 15 10.86 9.16 11.15
N ASN A 16 11.41 9.97 12.05
CA ASN A 16 11.68 9.56 13.42
C ASN A 16 10.40 9.18 14.18
N VAL A 17 9.28 9.88 13.94
CA VAL A 17 7.99 9.54 14.52
C VAL A 17 7.53 8.16 14.05
N ILE A 18 7.59 7.87 12.75
CA ILE A 18 7.22 6.54 12.22
C ILE A 18 8.13 5.46 12.80
N LEU A 19 9.44 5.68 12.83
CA LEU A 19 10.39 4.71 13.40
C LEU A 19 10.12 4.45 14.89
N HIS A 20 9.74 5.49 15.63
CA HIS A 20 9.34 5.34 17.03
C HIS A 20 8.04 4.54 17.16
N MET A 21 7.03 4.80 16.31
CA MET A 21 5.80 4.02 16.28
C MET A 21 6.08 2.55 15.93
N GLU A 22 6.91 2.28 14.92
CA GLU A 22 7.35 0.92 14.59
C GLU A 22 8.00 0.23 15.79
N ALA A 23 8.91 0.92 16.50
CA ALA A 23 9.56 0.37 17.69
C ALA A 23 8.59 0.11 18.85
N VAL A 24 7.53 0.91 19.00
CA VAL A 24 6.47 0.66 20.00
C VAL A 24 5.70 -0.61 19.64
N PHE A 25 5.36 -0.82 18.37
CA PHE A 25 4.67 -2.02 17.90
C PHE A 25 5.56 -3.26 17.87
N ASP A 26 6.88 -3.10 17.74
CA ASP A 26 7.83 -4.22 17.83
C ASP A 26 7.80 -4.89 19.22
N LYS A 27 7.37 -4.20 20.28
CA LYS A 27 7.30 -4.76 21.65
C LYS A 27 6.25 -5.89 21.79
N PRO A 28 4.96 -5.68 21.45
CA PRO A 28 3.95 -6.74 21.56
C PRO A 28 3.97 -7.74 20.40
N PHE A 29 4.35 -7.33 19.19
CA PHE A 29 4.27 -8.18 18.01
C PHE A 29 5.60 -8.82 17.60
N GLY A 30 6.73 -8.27 18.06
CA GLY A 30 8.04 -8.58 17.49
C GLY A 30 8.25 -7.93 16.11
N PRO A 31 9.50 -7.88 15.62
CA PRO A 31 9.81 -7.20 14.35
C PRO A 31 9.15 -7.82 13.12
N GLU A 32 8.97 -9.14 13.12
CA GLU A 32 8.42 -9.86 11.97
C GLU A 32 6.91 -9.62 11.81
N TRP A 33 6.16 -9.64 12.91
CA TRP A 33 4.69 -9.52 12.89
C TRP A 33 4.21 -8.09 13.12
N ASN A 34 5.09 -7.10 13.12
CA ASN A 34 4.71 -5.70 13.26
C ASN A 34 3.80 -5.25 12.09
N PRO A 35 2.51 -4.93 12.35
CA PRO A 35 1.56 -4.57 11.29
C PRO A 35 1.94 -3.29 10.54
N LEU A 36 2.62 -2.34 11.19
CA LEU A 36 3.07 -1.08 10.55
C LEU A 36 4.11 -1.34 9.43
N ARG A 37 4.91 -2.41 9.58
CA ARG A 37 5.90 -2.82 8.58
C ARG A 37 5.28 -3.67 7.47
N GLN A 38 4.13 -4.28 7.72
CA GLN A 38 3.47 -5.26 6.85
C GLN A 38 2.25 -4.68 6.11
N MET A 39 2.02 -3.36 6.14
CA MET A 39 0.83 -2.69 5.56
C MET A 39 0.50 -3.15 4.14
N GLY A 40 1.47 -3.16 3.22
CA GLY A 40 1.22 -3.59 1.83
C GLY A 40 0.81 -5.06 1.70
N THR A 41 1.43 -5.95 2.50
CA THR A 41 1.07 -7.38 2.52
C THR A 41 -0.28 -7.62 3.20
N LEU A 42 -0.62 -6.84 4.22
CA LEU A 42 -1.92 -6.87 4.87
C LEU A 42 -3.01 -6.44 3.89
N THR A 43 -2.80 -5.37 3.11
CA THR A 43 -3.76 -4.95 2.08
C THR A 43 -4.00 -6.05 1.05
N PHE A 44 -2.95 -6.74 0.56
CA PHE A 44 -3.08 -7.90 -0.33
C PHE A 44 -3.80 -9.08 0.33
N PHE A 45 -3.53 -9.36 1.60
CA PHE A 45 -4.21 -10.42 2.33
C PHE A 45 -5.70 -10.11 2.55
N TYR A 46 -6.03 -8.87 2.90
CA TYR A 46 -7.40 -8.43 3.06
C TYR A 46 -8.17 -8.45 1.75
N TYR A 47 -7.52 -8.18 0.60
CA TYR A 47 -8.11 -8.43 -0.71
C TYR A 47 -8.60 -9.87 -0.85
N TRP A 48 -7.81 -10.86 -0.45
CA TRP A 48 -8.23 -12.27 -0.52
C TRP A 48 -9.39 -12.58 0.43
N ILE A 49 -9.44 -11.97 1.61
CA ILE A 49 -10.59 -12.08 2.51
C ILE A 49 -11.85 -11.51 1.84
N VAL A 50 -11.76 -10.29 1.29
CA VAL A 50 -12.86 -9.63 0.57
C VAL A 50 -13.30 -10.47 -0.64
N ALA A 51 -12.38 -10.98 -1.45
CA ALA A 51 -12.69 -11.80 -2.61
C ALA A 51 -13.42 -13.11 -2.22
N ALA A 52 -12.88 -13.84 -1.24
CA ALA A 52 -13.47 -15.11 -0.81
C ALA A 52 -14.84 -14.92 -0.13
N SER A 53 -14.95 -13.94 0.77
CA SER A 53 -16.23 -13.59 1.42
C SER A 53 -17.23 -13.02 0.42
N GLY A 54 -16.78 -12.26 -0.59
CA GLY A 54 -17.61 -11.68 -1.64
C GLY A 54 -18.22 -12.75 -2.54
N ILE A 55 -17.47 -13.79 -2.89
CA ILE A 55 -18.01 -14.96 -3.62
C ILE A 55 -19.15 -15.61 -2.82
N TYR A 56 -18.97 -15.80 -1.51
CA TYR A 56 -20.01 -16.37 -0.65
C TYR A 56 -21.26 -15.47 -0.60
N VAL A 57 -21.07 -14.16 -0.37
CA VAL A 57 -22.18 -13.20 -0.33
C VAL A 57 -22.92 -13.17 -1.67
N TYR A 58 -22.19 -13.19 -2.79
CA TYR A 58 -22.77 -13.20 -4.14
C TYR A 58 -23.65 -14.43 -4.39
N ILE A 59 -23.27 -15.63 -3.93
CA ILE A 59 -24.07 -16.85 -4.09
C ILE A 59 -25.47 -16.71 -3.48
N LEU A 60 -25.62 -15.90 -2.44
CA LEU A 60 -26.87 -15.71 -1.70
C LEU A 60 -27.57 -14.39 -2.05
N PHE A 61 -26.97 -13.56 -2.89
CA PHE A 61 -27.47 -12.23 -3.22
C PHE A 61 -28.45 -12.29 -4.40
N ASP A 62 -29.59 -11.62 -4.24
CA ASP A 62 -30.58 -11.46 -5.32
C ASP A 62 -30.24 -10.21 -6.15
N THR A 63 -30.07 -10.38 -7.46
CA THR A 63 -29.68 -9.30 -8.39
C THR A 63 -30.86 -8.54 -8.99
N SER A 64 -32.08 -8.73 -8.46
CA SER A 64 -33.27 -7.95 -8.84
C SER A 64 -33.41 -6.69 -7.99
N VAL A 65 -34.10 -5.67 -8.52
CA VAL A 65 -34.33 -4.39 -7.81
C VAL A 65 -35.11 -4.62 -6.52
N GLY A 66 -36.13 -5.49 -6.55
CA GLY A 66 -36.96 -5.79 -5.38
C GLY A 66 -36.32 -6.76 -4.39
N GLY A 67 -35.40 -7.62 -4.84
CA GLY A 67 -34.78 -8.66 -4.02
C GLY A 67 -33.47 -8.26 -3.36
N ALA A 68 -32.73 -7.28 -3.90
CA ALA A 68 -31.39 -6.90 -3.44
C ALA A 68 -31.32 -6.64 -1.92
N TYR A 69 -32.09 -5.66 -1.43
CA TYR A 69 -32.16 -5.32 0.00
C TYR A 69 -32.60 -6.52 0.84
N GLN A 70 -33.66 -7.21 0.42
CA GLN A 70 -34.24 -8.31 1.17
C GLN A 70 -33.25 -9.49 1.32
N SER A 71 -32.48 -9.79 0.28
CA SER A 71 -31.48 -10.87 0.31
C SER A 71 -30.36 -10.58 1.32
N VAL A 72 -29.95 -9.31 1.45
CA VAL A 72 -28.97 -8.86 2.44
C VAL A 72 -29.51 -8.98 3.86
N GLU A 73 -30.77 -8.62 4.09
CA GLU A 73 -31.41 -8.73 5.39
C GLU A 73 -31.63 -10.19 5.81
N VAL A 74 -31.98 -11.07 4.87
CA VAL A 74 -32.07 -12.53 5.11
C VAL A 74 -30.70 -13.08 5.54
N MET A 75 -29.61 -12.74 4.84
CA MET A 75 -28.26 -13.15 5.25
C MET A 75 -27.90 -12.64 6.65
N THR A 76 -28.24 -11.38 6.95
CA THR A 76 -27.88 -10.69 8.19
C THR A 76 -28.65 -11.26 9.39
N HIS A 77 -29.95 -11.48 9.24
CA HIS A 77 -30.84 -11.81 10.37
C HIS A 77 -31.23 -13.28 10.42
N GLN A 78 -31.54 -13.92 9.28
CA GLN A 78 -32.01 -15.31 9.26
C GLN A 78 -30.85 -16.31 9.19
N GLN A 79 -29.76 -15.95 8.51
CA GLN A 79 -28.54 -16.76 8.42
C GLN A 79 -27.36 -16.13 9.21
N TRP A 80 -27.64 -15.43 10.31
CA TRP A 80 -26.69 -14.60 11.04
C TRP A 80 -25.36 -15.31 11.39
N PHE A 81 -25.41 -16.61 11.70
CA PHE A 81 -24.26 -17.42 12.13
C PHE A 81 -23.19 -17.61 11.05
N LEU A 82 -23.58 -17.59 9.76
CA LEU A 82 -22.64 -17.74 8.65
C LEU A 82 -22.78 -16.59 7.66
N GLY A 83 -23.99 -16.34 7.14
CA GLY A 83 -24.27 -15.19 6.27
C GLY A 83 -23.95 -13.85 6.93
N GLY A 84 -24.45 -13.63 8.15
CA GLY A 84 -24.19 -12.39 8.90
C GLY A 84 -22.70 -12.20 9.22
N ILE A 85 -22.01 -13.26 9.65
CA ILE A 85 -20.56 -13.22 9.92
C ILE A 85 -19.78 -12.95 8.63
N VAL A 86 -20.04 -13.67 7.54
CA VAL A 86 -19.29 -13.52 6.28
C VAL A 86 -19.55 -12.16 5.63
N ARG A 87 -20.78 -11.64 5.68
CA ARG A 87 -21.10 -10.26 5.25
C ARG A 87 -20.32 -9.23 6.07
N SER A 88 -20.30 -9.39 7.40
CA SER A 88 -19.57 -8.48 8.29
C SER A 88 -18.05 -8.58 8.08
N LEU A 89 -17.55 -9.79 7.84
CA LEU A 89 -16.15 -10.03 7.50
C LEU A 89 -15.77 -9.36 6.17
N HIS A 90 -16.60 -9.48 5.14
CA HIS A 90 -16.43 -8.81 3.85
C HIS A 90 -16.34 -7.29 4.05
N ARG A 91 -17.26 -6.74 4.86
CA ARG A 91 -17.29 -5.33 5.22
C ARG A 91 -16.01 -4.88 5.93
N TYR A 92 -15.66 -5.51 7.04
CA TYR A 92 -14.51 -5.09 7.85
C TYR A 92 -13.17 -5.29 7.15
N ALA A 93 -13.04 -6.33 6.34
CA ALA A 93 -11.85 -6.52 5.50
C ALA A 93 -11.74 -5.40 4.45
N SER A 94 -12.85 -4.97 3.84
CA SER A 94 -12.88 -3.84 2.90
C SER A 94 -12.48 -2.52 3.58
N ASP A 95 -13.00 -2.24 4.77
CA ASP A 95 -12.63 -1.04 5.55
C ASP A 95 -11.13 -1.08 5.91
N ALA A 96 -10.62 -2.25 6.33
CA ALA A 96 -9.22 -2.44 6.66
C ALA A 96 -8.29 -2.30 5.44
N MET A 97 -8.75 -2.64 4.23
CA MET A 97 -8.00 -2.38 2.99
C MET A 97 -7.78 -0.88 2.80
N ILE A 98 -8.80 -0.04 2.97
CA ILE A 98 -8.65 1.42 2.86
C ILE A 98 -7.67 1.95 3.91
N VAL A 99 -7.82 1.53 5.17
CA VAL A 99 -6.94 1.98 6.26
C VAL A 99 -5.50 1.59 5.98
N THR A 100 -5.24 0.32 5.66
CA THR A 100 -3.88 -0.17 5.40
C THR A 100 -3.28 0.43 4.13
N MET A 101 -4.08 0.68 3.09
CA MET A 101 -3.64 1.37 1.88
C MET A 101 -3.22 2.82 2.18
N VAL A 102 -4.03 3.59 2.91
CA VAL A 102 -3.69 4.97 3.29
C VAL A 102 -2.43 5.02 4.13
N LEU A 103 -2.30 4.10 5.11
CA LEU A 103 -1.10 3.99 5.94
C LEU A 103 0.14 3.55 5.13
N HIS A 104 -0.02 2.62 4.18
CA HIS A 104 1.02 2.21 3.25
C HIS A 104 1.51 3.40 2.40
N LEU A 105 0.59 4.11 1.76
CA LEU A 105 0.88 5.30 0.96
C LEU A 105 1.61 6.37 1.78
N SER A 106 1.08 6.69 2.96
CA SER A 106 1.64 7.71 3.87
C SER A 106 3.05 7.35 4.31
N ARG A 107 3.28 6.08 4.64
CA ARG A 107 4.59 5.59 5.07
C ARG A 107 5.60 5.67 3.94
N GLU A 108 5.28 5.19 2.75
CA GLU A 108 6.23 5.23 1.62
C GLU A 108 6.52 6.67 1.18
N PHE A 109 5.55 7.58 1.27
CA PHE A 109 5.75 9.01 1.07
C PHE A 109 6.72 9.63 2.09
N ILE A 110 6.46 9.45 3.39
CA ILE A 110 7.29 10.03 4.46
C ILE A 110 8.71 9.47 4.41
N MET A 111 8.86 8.17 4.09
CA MET A 111 10.14 7.48 3.98
C MET A 111 10.91 7.74 2.67
N ASP A 112 10.37 8.54 1.74
CA ASP A 112 10.95 8.80 0.40
C ASP A 112 11.04 7.61 -0.53
N ARG A 113 10.25 6.57 -0.28
CA ARG A 113 10.33 5.30 -1.00
C ARG A 113 9.46 5.27 -2.26
N TYR A 114 9.35 6.40 -2.94
CA TYR A 114 8.54 6.57 -4.15
C TYR A 114 9.32 7.14 -5.34
N ARG A 115 10.59 7.48 -5.14
CA ARG A 115 11.47 8.06 -6.16
C ARG A 115 12.42 7.01 -6.73
N ASP A 116 13.21 7.42 -7.73
CA ASP A 116 14.23 6.59 -8.38
C ASP A 116 13.66 5.29 -8.93
N VAL A 117 14.29 4.13 -8.73
CA VAL A 117 13.81 2.83 -9.25
C VAL A 117 12.39 2.47 -8.79
N ARG A 118 11.87 3.11 -7.74
CA ARG A 118 10.51 2.90 -7.19
C ARG A 118 9.45 3.83 -7.77
N TRP A 119 9.80 4.69 -8.73
CA TRP A 119 8.81 5.58 -9.38
C TRP A 119 7.66 4.77 -10.00
N PHE A 120 7.97 3.60 -10.57
CA PHE A 120 7.00 2.76 -11.25
C PHE A 120 5.96 2.19 -10.28
N THR A 121 6.40 1.70 -9.12
CA THR A 121 5.49 1.17 -8.10
C THR A 121 4.63 2.30 -7.55
N TRP A 122 5.19 3.50 -7.34
CA TRP A 122 4.40 4.65 -6.90
C TRP A 122 3.35 5.07 -7.94
N PHE A 123 3.75 5.24 -9.20
CA PHE A 123 2.87 5.66 -10.29
C PHE A 123 1.71 4.69 -10.50
N THR A 124 1.99 3.39 -10.48
CA THR A 124 0.97 2.32 -10.60
C THR A 124 0.10 2.20 -9.34
N GLY A 125 0.53 2.74 -8.19
CA GLY A 125 -0.28 2.83 -6.98
C GLY A 125 -1.42 3.86 -7.08
N VAL A 126 -1.26 4.91 -7.89
CA VAL A 126 -2.30 5.94 -8.07
C VAL A 126 -3.62 5.37 -8.62
N PRO A 127 -3.65 4.60 -9.72
CA PRO A 127 -4.90 4.00 -10.20
C PRO A 127 -5.46 2.94 -9.23
N ILE A 128 -4.61 2.25 -8.45
CA ILE A 128 -5.06 1.28 -7.44
C ILE A 128 -5.94 1.94 -6.38
N ILE A 129 -5.59 3.15 -5.94
CA ILE A 129 -6.40 3.92 -4.97
C ILE A 129 -7.82 4.08 -5.50
N TRP A 130 -7.96 4.56 -6.73
CA TRP A 130 -9.26 4.79 -7.35
C TRP A 130 -10.04 3.49 -7.58
N LEU A 131 -9.40 2.44 -8.08
CA LEU A 131 -10.04 1.15 -8.28
C LEU A 131 -10.56 0.55 -6.97
N LEU A 132 -9.80 0.69 -5.88
CA LEU A 132 -10.23 0.24 -4.55
C LEU A 132 -11.43 1.06 -4.05
N PHE A 133 -11.38 2.38 -4.17
CA PHE A 133 -12.51 3.25 -3.78
C PHE A 133 -13.77 2.97 -4.60
N ILE A 134 -13.66 2.85 -5.93
CA ILE A 134 -14.80 2.54 -6.83
C ILE A 134 -15.39 1.16 -6.49
N SER A 135 -14.54 0.16 -6.24
CA SER A 135 -14.98 -1.18 -5.85
C SER A 135 -15.70 -1.15 -4.50
N GLY A 136 -15.17 -0.43 -3.51
CA GLY A 136 -15.84 -0.31 -2.23
C GLY A 136 -17.17 0.44 -2.31
N ILE A 137 -17.21 1.60 -2.99
CA ILE A 137 -18.45 2.38 -3.19
C ILE A 137 -19.54 1.57 -3.91
N SER A 138 -19.20 0.88 -5.00
CA SER A 138 -20.16 0.00 -5.68
C SER A 138 -20.68 -1.13 -4.79
N GLY A 139 -19.89 -1.61 -3.83
CA GLY A 139 -20.33 -2.59 -2.83
C GLY A 139 -21.40 -2.05 -1.89
N TYR A 140 -21.36 -0.76 -1.52
CA TYR A 140 -22.44 -0.14 -0.75
C TYR A 140 -23.73 -0.07 -1.56
N TRP A 141 -23.64 0.20 -2.87
CA TRP A 141 -24.83 0.31 -3.71
C TRP A 141 -25.62 -1.00 -3.73
N LEU A 142 -24.93 -2.14 -3.68
CA LEU A 142 -25.55 -3.47 -3.69
C LEU A 142 -26.42 -3.74 -2.45
N VAL A 143 -26.22 -3.04 -1.33
CA VAL A 143 -27.06 -3.20 -0.13
C VAL A 143 -28.47 -2.65 -0.36
N TRP A 144 -28.59 -1.62 -1.20
CA TRP A 144 -29.84 -0.95 -1.53
C TRP A 144 -30.67 -0.46 -0.33
N ASP A 145 -29.98 0.06 0.68
CA ASP A 145 -30.57 0.81 1.79
C ASP A 145 -30.54 2.33 1.53
N MET A 146 -31.06 3.13 2.45
CA MET A 146 -31.09 4.59 2.31
C MET A 146 -29.69 5.22 2.16
N LEU A 147 -28.66 4.59 2.73
CA LEU A 147 -27.27 5.02 2.52
C LEU A 147 -26.83 4.72 1.08
N ALA A 148 -27.09 3.51 0.59
CA ALA A 148 -26.82 3.11 -0.79
C ALA A 148 -27.48 4.07 -1.80
N GLN A 149 -28.74 4.47 -1.58
CA GLN A 149 -29.44 5.44 -2.42
C GLN A 149 -28.71 6.79 -2.48
N TYR A 150 -28.39 7.38 -1.32
CA TYR A 150 -27.66 8.65 -1.25
C TYR A 150 -26.31 8.58 -1.98
N VAL A 151 -25.56 7.51 -1.74
CA VAL A 151 -24.23 7.29 -2.31
C VAL A 151 -24.32 7.05 -3.82
N ALA A 152 -25.30 6.29 -4.29
CA ALA A 152 -25.50 6.00 -5.71
C ALA A 152 -25.88 7.25 -6.49
N ILE A 153 -26.84 8.03 -6.01
CA ILE A 153 -27.27 9.29 -6.64
C ILE A 153 -26.08 10.27 -6.69
N GLY A 154 -25.43 10.54 -5.56
CA GLY A 154 -24.31 11.49 -5.51
C GLY A 154 -23.11 11.08 -6.38
N SER A 155 -22.79 9.79 -6.46
CA SER A 155 -21.76 9.29 -7.39
C SER A 155 -22.15 9.49 -8.85
N MET A 156 -23.41 9.24 -9.21
CA MET A 156 -23.86 9.38 -10.59
C MET A 156 -23.92 10.84 -11.01
N GLU A 157 -24.41 11.73 -10.15
CA GLU A 157 -24.34 13.18 -10.36
C GLU A 157 -22.88 13.66 -10.50
N TRP A 158 -21.96 13.10 -9.72
CA TRP A 158 -20.54 13.40 -9.86
C TRP A 158 -20.02 12.96 -11.24
N ILE A 159 -20.38 11.77 -11.73
CA ILE A 159 -19.99 11.30 -13.07
C ILE A 159 -20.63 12.14 -14.18
N ASP A 160 -21.91 12.50 -14.04
CA ASP A 160 -22.68 13.27 -15.02
C ASP A 160 -22.08 14.65 -15.28
N PHE A 161 -21.34 15.22 -14.32
CA PHE A 161 -20.57 16.45 -14.52
C PHE A 161 -19.60 16.39 -15.71
N LEU A 162 -19.08 15.20 -16.07
CA LEU A 162 -18.17 15.05 -17.21
C LEU A 162 -18.87 15.15 -18.57
N GLY A 163 -20.20 15.02 -18.62
CA GLY A 163 -20.97 15.10 -19.87
C GLY A 163 -20.62 14.01 -20.90
N ILE A 164 -20.11 12.87 -20.45
CA ILE A 164 -19.69 11.76 -21.33
C ILE A 164 -20.90 11.03 -21.92
N PHE A 165 -22.00 11.00 -21.19
CA PHE A 165 -23.24 10.33 -21.60
C PHE A 165 -24.23 11.35 -22.18
N GLY A 166 -25.03 10.91 -23.16
CA GLY A 166 -26.00 11.78 -23.84
C GLY A 166 -27.14 12.27 -22.93
N GLU A 167 -27.48 11.48 -21.92
CA GLU A 167 -28.45 11.81 -20.87
C GLU A 167 -27.80 11.55 -19.50
N PRO A 168 -28.11 12.34 -18.45
CA PRO A 168 -27.61 12.10 -17.10
C PRO A 168 -27.97 10.70 -16.60
N VAL A 169 -26.97 9.95 -16.14
CA VAL A 169 -27.15 8.60 -15.59
C VAL A 169 -27.91 8.65 -14.27
N ALA A 170 -27.80 9.75 -13.52
CA ALA A 170 -28.59 9.99 -12.31
C ALA A 170 -30.12 9.95 -12.58
N ASN A 171 -30.57 10.16 -13.82
CA ASN A 171 -31.99 10.09 -14.18
C ASN A 171 -32.60 8.69 -13.93
N ASN A 172 -31.79 7.63 -13.89
CA ASN A 172 -32.27 6.29 -13.56
C ASN A 172 -32.88 6.21 -12.14
N PHE A 173 -32.52 7.15 -11.25
CA PHE A 173 -32.95 7.17 -9.85
C PHE A 173 -34.13 8.14 -9.59
N LEU A 174 -34.71 8.75 -10.63
CA LEU A 174 -35.83 9.70 -10.47
C LEU A 174 -37.13 9.02 -10.04
N THR A 175 -37.36 7.79 -10.50
CA THR A 175 -38.58 7.04 -10.20
C THR A 175 -38.23 5.58 -9.92
N PRO A 176 -39.02 4.86 -9.12
CA PRO A 176 -38.84 3.41 -8.96
C PRO A 176 -38.92 2.66 -10.29
N ASP A 177 -39.79 3.08 -11.22
CA ASP A 177 -40.02 2.42 -12.51
C ASP A 177 -38.84 2.58 -13.50
N SER A 178 -37.99 3.59 -13.31
CA SER A 178 -36.79 3.78 -14.12
C SER A 178 -35.63 2.85 -13.72
N LEU A 179 -35.68 2.27 -12.52
CA LEU A 179 -34.72 1.26 -12.08
C LEU A 179 -35.16 -0.14 -12.53
N THR A 180 -34.29 -0.80 -13.28
CA THR A 180 -34.56 -2.14 -13.83
C THR A 180 -33.64 -3.18 -13.24
N ASP A 181 -34.05 -4.45 -13.24
CA ASP A 181 -33.20 -5.58 -12.82
C ASP A 181 -31.88 -5.65 -13.61
N ARG A 182 -31.87 -5.14 -14.85
CA ARG A 182 -30.67 -5.04 -15.67
C ARG A 182 -29.64 -4.09 -15.06
N PHE A 183 -30.08 -2.98 -14.44
CA PHE A 183 -29.19 -2.04 -13.76
C PHE A 183 -28.47 -2.72 -12.60
N PHE A 184 -29.19 -3.45 -11.74
CA PHE A 184 -28.59 -4.19 -10.64
C PHE A 184 -27.67 -5.32 -11.10
N THR A 185 -28.07 -6.05 -12.14
CA THR A 185 -27.22 -7.09 -12.74
C THR A 185 -25.91 -6.49 -13.25
N LEU A 186 -25.96 -5.32 -13.91
CA LEU A 186 -24.78 -4.59 -14.35
C LEU A 186 -23.92 -4.12 -13.16
N LEU A 187 -24.56 -3.60 -12.11
CA LEU A 187 -23.87 -3.15 -10.89
C LEU A 187 -23.09 -4.29 -10.23
N VAL A 188 -23.71 -5.47 -10.09
CA VAL A 188 -23.05 -6.67 -9.57
C VAL A 188 -21.88 -7.09 -10.46
N PHE A 189 -22.07 -7.09 -11.79
CA PHE A 189 -20.99 -7.40 -12.72
C PHE A 189 -19.81 -6.41 -12.58
N MET A 190 -20.08 -5.11 -12.50
CA MET A 190 -19.06 -4.09 -12.28
C MET A 190 -18.35 -4.26 -10.93
N HIS A 191 -19.09 -4.60 -9.88
CA HIS A 191 -18.54 -4.83 -8.54
C HIS A 191 -17.69 -6.11 -8.45
N ILE A 192 -17.94 -7.11 -9.29
CA ILE A 192 -17.08 -8.30 -9.40
C ILE A 192 -15.86 -8.02 -10.29
N PHE A 193 -16.07 -7.35 -11.43
CA PHE A 193 -15.01 -7.04 -12.38
C PHE A 193 -13.99 -6.04 -11.83
N GLY A 194 -14.43 -5.04 -11.06
CA GLY A 194 -13.57 -4.03 -10.44
C GLY A 194 -12.43 -4.62 -9.60
N PRO A 195 -12.71 -5.48 -8.61
CA PRO A 195 -11.71 -6.21 -7.82
C PRO A 195 -10.81 -7.13 -8.65
N LEU A 196 -11.33 -7.79 -9.69
CA LEU A 196 -10.50 -8.62 -10.59
C LEU A 196 -9.49 -7.75 -11.36
N PHE A 197 -9.93 -6.61 -11.86
CA PHE A 197 -9.05 -5.64 -12.51
C PHE A 197 -8.08 -5.00 -11.52
N LEU A 198 -8.53 -4.70 -10.30
CA LEU A 198 -7.68 -4.26 -9.19
C LEU A 198 -6.56 -5.28 -8.92
N LEU A 199 -6.85 -6.58 -8.88
CA LEU A 199 -5.82 -7.63 -8.72
C LEU A 199 -4.79 -7.61 -9.84
N PHE A 200 -5.23 -7.44 -11.09
CA PHE A 200 -4.34 -7.29 -12.24
C PHE A 200 -3.42 -6.07 -12.10
N VAL A 201 -3.96 -4.91 -11.71
CA VAL A 201 -3.14 -3.69 -11.50
C VAL A 201 -2.24 -3.83 -10.28
N MET A 202 -2.69 -4.49 -9.20
CA MET A 202 -1.88 -4.82 -8.03
C MET A 202 -0.71 -5.75 -8.41
N TRP A 203 -0.90 -6.70 -9.32
CA TRP A 203 0.19 -7.49 -9.89
C TRP A 203 1.21 -6.61 -10.62
N ILE A 204 0.75 -5.69 -11.50
CA ILE A 204 1.64 -4.71 -12.15
C ILE A 204 2.41 -3.90 -11.11
N HIS A 205 1.74 -3.45 -10.06
CA HIS A 205 2.32 -2.62 -9.00
C HIS A 205 3.48 -3.30 -8.26
N VAL A 206 3.44 -4.62 -8.08
CA VAL A 206 4.53 -5.37 -7.43
C VAL A 206 5.52 -6.00 -8.42
N MET A 207 5.22 -6.02 -9.72
CA MET A 207 5.99 -6.75 -10.74
C MET A 207 7.48 -6.34 -10.81
N ARG A 208 7.80 -5.08 -10.53
CA ARG A 208 9.18 -4.56 -10.54
C ARG A 208 9.90 -4.62 -9.19
N VAL A 209 9.26 -5.18 -8.15
CA VAL A 209 9.90 -5.40 -6.85
C VAL A 209 10.60 -6.75 -6.90
N ALA A 210 11.92 -6.80 -6.65
CA ALA A 210 12.61 -8.07 -6.57
C ALA A 210 12.15 -8.82 -5.31
N GLN A 211 11.69 -10.06 -5.47
CA GLN A 211 11.15 -10.91 -4.40
C GLN A 211 10.01 -10.25 -3.59
N PRO A 212 8.87 -9.91 -4.23
CA PRO A 212 7.77 -9.28 -3.54
C PRO A 212 7.14 -10.27 -2.55
N LYS A 213 7.14 -9.92 -1.26
CA LYS A 213 6.31 -10.61 -0.27
C LYS A 213 4.91 -10.04 -0.39
N ILE A 214 3.97 -10.86 -0.87
CA ILE A 214 2.56 -10.45 -1.02
C ILE A 214 1.70 -10.86 0.18
N ASN A 215 2.13 -11.88 0.93
CA ASN A 215 1.40 -12.37 2.09
C ASN A 215 2.14 -12.00 3.39
N PRO A 216 1.40 -11.57 4.44
CA PRO A 216 1.99 -11.32 5.75
C PRO A 216 2.42 -12.64 6.41
N PRO A 217 3.26 -12.59 7.45
CA PRO A 217 3.57 -13.77 8.26
C PRO A 217 2.29 -14.46 8.75
N ARG A 218 2.29 -15.80 8.77
CA ARG A 218 1.09 -16.61 9.06
C ARG A 218 0.40 -16.22 10.37
N GLY A 219 1.16 -15.92 11.42
CA GLY A 219 0.60 -15.50 12.71
C GLY A 219 -0.18 -14.19 12.63
N LEU A 220 0.35 -13.20 11.91
CA LEU A 220 -0.34 -11.93 11.69
C LEU A 220 -1.57 -12.09 10.80
N ALA A 221 -1.49 -12.94 9.76
CA ALA A 221 -2.62 -13.27 8.90
C ALA A 221 -3.77 -13.91 9.69
N ILE A 222 -3.48 -14.94 10.48
CA ILE A 222 -4.47 -15.63 11.31
C ILE A 222 -5.02 -14.68 12.38
N GLY A 223 -4.15 -13.92 13.05
CA GLY A 223 -4.56 -12.97 14.09
C GLY A 223 -5.50 -11.89 13.56
N SER A 224 -5.21 -11.30 12.40
CA SER A 224 -6.09 -10.30 11.77
C SER A 224 -7.41 -10.89 11.28
N LEU A 225 -7.39 -12.10 10.70
CA LEU A 225 -8.62 -12.80 10.32
C LEU A 225 -9.51 -13.11 11.54
N LEU A 226 -8.93 -13.66 12.61
CA LEU A 226 -9.66 -13.94 13.85
C LEU A 226 -10.21 -12.66 14.47
N MET A 227 -9.44 -11.57 14.45
CA MET A 227 -9.91 -10.26 14.90
C MET A 227 -11.15 -9.83 14.11
N PHE A 228 -11.17 -9.95 12.78
CA PHE A 228 -12.35 -9.60 11.99
C PHE A 228 -13.54 -10.52 12.25
N VAL A 229 -13.33 -11.82 12.43
CA VAL A 229 -14.40 -12.76 12.79
C VAL A 229 -14.99 -12.42 14.16
N VAL A 230 -14.15 -12.12 15.16
CA VAL A 230 -14.60 -11.69 16.48
C VAL A 230 -15.36 -10.37 16.39
N LEU A 231 -14.86 -9.39 15.62
CA LEU A 231 -15.55 -8.13 15.39
C LEU A 231 -16.89 -8.33 14.69
N ALA A 232 -16.97 -9.22 13.70
CA ALA A 232 -18.21 -9.60 13.02
C ALA A 232 -19.25 -10.20 13.97
N MET A 233 -18.82 -10.94 15.00
CA MET A 233 -19.72 -11.50 16.01
C MET A 233 -20.17 -10.46 17.05
N ILE A 234 -19.25 -9.59 17.50
CA ILE A 234 -19.55 -8.59 18.54
C ILE A 234 -20.35 -7.41 17.97
N LYS A 235 -20.00 -6.98 16.77
CA LYS A 235 -20.61 -5.85 16.07
C LYS A 235 -20.88 -6.29 14.63
N PRO A 236 -21.98 -7.00 14.34
CA PRO A 236 -22.31 -7.35 12.97
C PRO A 236 -22.59 -6.10 12.14
N ALA A 237 -22.26 -6.15 10.86
CA ALA A 237 -22.70 -5.14 9.90
C ALA A 237 -24.22 -5.25 9.76
N VAL A 238 -24.91 -4.12 9.85
CA VAL A 238 -26.36 -3.99 9.70
C VAL A 238 -26.66 -2.94 8.64
N SER A 239 -27.82 -3.04 8.02
CA SER A 239 -28.27 -2.13 6.96
C SER A 239 -29.04 -0.95 7.55
N HIS A 240 -29.11 0.15 6.81
CA HIS A 240 -30.12 1.18 7.06
C HIS A 240 -31.51 0.69 6.63
N GLN A 241 -32.52 1.53 6.75
CA GLN A 241 -33.84 1.24 6.17
C GLN A 241 -33.73 1.05 4.65
N ALA A 242 -34.63 0.26 4.07
CA ALA A 242 -34.70 0.05 2.62
C ALA A 242 -34.75 1.39 1.88
N ALA A 243 -34.07 1.46 0.73
CA ALA A 243 -34.09 2.65 -0.12
C ALA A 243 -35.52 3.01 -0.55
N ASP A 244 -35.87 4.28 -0.43
CA ASP A 244 -37.13 4.86 -0.89
C ASP A 244 -36.82 6.14 -1.66
N LEU A 245 -36.94 6.06 -2.99
CA LEU A 245 -36.66 7.18 -3.91
C LEU A 245 -37.64 8.36 -3.73
N SER A 246 -38.76 8.17 -3.01
CA SER A 246 -39.69 9.24 -2.68
C SER A 246 -39.25 10.05 -1.45
N LEU A 247 -38.23 9.58 -0.71
CA LEU A 247 -37.75 10.20 0.52
C LEU A 247 -36.30 10.68 0.35
N VAL A 248 -36.01 11.83 0.97
CA VAL A 248 -34.63 12.29 1.17
C VAL A 248 -34.19 11.82 2.57
N PRO A 249 -33.13 11.00 2.70
CA PRO A 249 -32.65 10.54 4.00
C PRO A 249 -32.24 11.72 4.90
N ALA A 250 -32.86 11.84 6.08
CA ALA A 250 -32.54 12.93 7.03
C ALA A 250 -31.35 12.62 7.94
N GLU A 251 -31.19 11.35 8.34
CA GLU A 251 -30.09 10.89 9.18
C GLU A 251 -29.38 9.70 8.51
N LEU A 252 -28.12 9.90 8.13
CA LEU A 252 -27.26 8.86 7.56
C LEU A 252 -26.05 8.66 8.45
N ASN A 253 -25.80 7.40 8.81
CA ASN A 253 -24.57 7.01 9.50
C ASN A 253 -23.47 6.81 8.44
N LEU A 254 -22.86 7.91 8.02
CA LEU A 254 -21.80 7.90 7.03
C LEU A 254 -20.56 7.17 7.55
N ASP A 255 -20.03 6.27 6.73
CA ASP A 255 -18.76 5.61 6.99
C ASP A 255 -17.59 6.58 6.73
N TRP A 256 -16.67 6.66 7.69
CA TRP A 256 -15.56 7.60 7.61
C TRP A 256 -14.56 7.27 6.49
N PHE A 257 -14.42 6.00 6.10
CA PHE A 257 -13.39 5.54 5.17
C PHE A 257 -13.81 5.77 3.72
N TYR A 258 -15.04 5.39 3.36
CA TYR A 258 -15.55 5.50 2.00
C TYR A 258 -16.37 6.78 1.76
N MET A 259 -17.07 7.29 2.77
CA MET A 259 -18.04 8.38 2.59
C MET A 259 -17.50 9.77 2.93
N MET A 260 -16.22 9.89 3.28
CA MET A 260 -15.54 11.16 3.56
C MET A 260 -15.77 12.23 2.48
N LEU A 261 -15.87 11.84 1.20
CA LEU A 261 -15.94 12.79 0.09
C LEU A 261 -17.36 13.28 -0.22
N TYR A 262 -18.41 12.60 0.26
CA TYR A 262 -19.80 12.96 -0.02
C TYR A 262 -20.25 14.25 0.67
N PRO A 263 -19.95 14.49 1.96
CA PRO A 263 -20.23 15.79 2.58
C PRO A 263 -19.48 16.95 1.91
N VAL A 264 -18.32 16.67 1.31
CA VAL A 264 -17.56 17.67 0.53
C VAL A 264 -18.23 17.91 -0.81
N PHE A 265 -18.71 16.86 -1.48
CA PHE A 265 -19.51 16.94 -2.70
C PHE A 265 -20.76 17.82 -2.48
N ASP A 266 -21.55 17.55 -1.44
CA ASP A 266 -22.79 18.29 -1.16
C ASP A 266 -22.53 19.79 -0.93
N LYS A 267 -21.36 20.13 -0.37
CA LYS A 267 -21.00 21.51 -0.04
C LYS A 267 -20.33 22.26 -1.19
N TRP A 268 -19.46 21.59 -1.96
CA TRP A 268 -18.57 22.24 -2.94
C TRP A 268 -18.91 21.90 -4.39
N GLY A 269 -19.83 20.96 -4.62
CA GLY A 269 -20.31 20.52 -5.92
C GLY A 269 -19.36 19.58 -6.68
N ALA A 270 -19.90 18.96 -7.72
CA ALA A 270 -19.23 17.94 -8.54
C ALA A 270 -17.91 18.43 -9.17
N GLY A 271 -17.92 19.65 -9.75
CA GLY A 271 -16.77 20.19 -10.47
C GLY A 271 -15.56 20.44 -9.57
N THR A 272 -15.77 20.95 -8.36
CA THR A 272 -14.71 21.12 -7.37
C THR A 272 -14.13 19.78 -6.97
N LEU A 273 -14.98 18.78 -6.73
CA LEU A 273 -14.52 17.45 -6.35
C LEU A 273 -13.73 16.77 -7.47
N TRP A 274 -14.14 16.89 -8.73
CA TRP A 274 -13.34 16.45 -9.89
C TRP A 274 -11.99 17.16 -9.97
N GLY A 275 -11.98 18.49 -9.79
CA GLY A 275 -10.74 19.27 -9.77
C GLY A 275 -9.77 18.80 -8.68
N LEU A 276 -10.27 18.51 -7.49
CA LEU A 276 -9.47 17.95 -6.39
C LEU A 276 -8.99 16.53 -6.71
N ALA A 277 -9.88 15.64 -7.16
CA ALA A 277 -9.56 14.26 -7.50
C ALA A 277 -8.47 14.17 -8.58
N VAL A 278 -8.65 14.89 -9.69
CA VAL A 278 -7.69 14.93 -10.80
C VAL A 278 -6.41 15.65 -10.39
N GLY A 279 -6.51 16.80 -9.71
CA GLY A 279 -5.36 17.57 -9.25
C GLY A 279 -4.47 16.77 -8.30
N ILE A 280 -5.05 16.13 -7.28
CA ILE A 280 -4.33 15.26 -6.34
C ILE A 280 -3.71 14.08 -7.09
N SER A 281 -4.45 13.45 -8.01
CA SER A 281 -3.93 12.31 -8.79
C SER A 281 -2.74 12.69 -9.67
N ILE A 282 -2.80 13.84 -10.35
CA ILE A 282 -1.69 14.35 -11.18
C ILE A 282 -0.48 14.68 -10.31
N ILE A 283 -0.70 15.36 -9.18
CA ILE A 283 0.38 15.67 -8.23
C ILE A 283 1.02 14.38 -7.74
N MET A 284 0.20 13.41 -7.30
CA MET A 284 0.69 12.11 -6.87
C MET A 284 1.46 11.39 -7.95
N ALA A 285 0.92 11.31 -9.16
CA ALA A 285 1.60 10.70 -10.29
C ALA A 285 2.94 11.38 -10.57
N ALA A 286 3.01 12.72 -10.57
CA ALA A 286 4.21 13.49 -10.90
C ALA A 286 5.27 13.54 -9.78
N MET A 287 4.89 13.29 -8.52
CA MET A 287 5.76 13.42 -7.35
C MET A 287 7.14 12.70 -7.44
N PRO A 288 7.26 11.49 -8.01
CA PRO A 288 8.56 10.81 -8.15
C PRO A 288 9.63 11.63 -8.86
N TRP A 289 9.22 12.51 -9.78
CA TRP A 289 10.11 13.31 -10.62
C TRP A 289 10.32 14.75 -10.10
N ILE A 290 9.59 15.17 -9.07
CA ILE A 290 9.61 16.56 -8.60
C ILE A 290 9.94 16.62 -7.10
N PRO A 291 11.06 17.24 -6.68
CA PRO A 291 12.19 17.67 -7.50
C PRO A 291 12.99 16.48 -8.06
N PRO A 292 13.75 16.65 -9.15
CA PRO A 292 14.62 15.60 -9.68
C PRO A 292 15.60 15.13 -8.61
N LEU A 293 15.62 13.82 -8.36
CA LEU A 293 16.52 13.22 -7.39
C LEU A 293 17.97 13.28 -7.93
N LYS A 294 18.91 13.79 -7.13
CA LYS A 294 20.33 13.60 -7.40
C LYS A 294 20.68 12.15 -7.10
N ARG A 295 20.87 11.34 -8.15
CA ARG A 295 21.23 9.92 -7.98
C ARG A 295 22.60 9.81 -7.29
N PRO A 296 22.70 9.05 -6.18
CA PRO A 296 24.01 8.73 -5.59
C PRO A 296 24.82 7.87 -6.57
N LYS A 297 26.15 7.87 -6.44
CA LYS A 297 26.99 7.06 -7.32
C LYS A 297 26.74 5.58 -7.08
N ALA A 298 26.58 4.81 -8.16
CA ALA A 298 26.39 3.37 -8.12
C ALA A 298 27.55 2.67 -7.38
N ALA A 299 27.27 1.49 -6.83
CA ALA A 299 28.29 0.65 -6.23
C ALA A 299 29.37 0.29 -7.26
N VAL A 300 30.64 0.27 -6.84
CA VAL A 300 31.78 -0.04 -7.69
C VAL A 300 32.39 -1.36 -7.25
N VAL A 301 32.68 -2.23 -8.22
CA VAL A 301 33.33 -3.52 -7.99
C VAL A 301 34.83 -3.35 -8.13
N HIS A 302 35.57 -3.73 -7.10
CA HIS A 302 37.04 -3.80 -7.13
C HIS A 302 37.44 -5.21 -7.52
N LEU A 303 37.77 -5.41 -8.81
CA LEU A 303 38.02 -6.75 -9.37
C LEU A 303 39.14 -7.49 -8.62
N ASP A 304 40.21 -6.79 -8.24
CA ASP A 304 41.34 -7.34 -7.48
C ASP A 304 40.94 -7.90 -6.10
N LYS A 305 39.79 -7.48 -5.57
CA LYS A 305 39.21 -7.97 -4.30
C LYS A 305 37.94 -8.80 -4.49
N CYS A 306 37.32 -8.78 -5.65
CA CYS A 306 36.13 -9.56 -5.95
C CYS A 306 36.48 -11.05 -6.05
N ASN A 307 35.79 -11.91 -5.31
CA ASN A 307 36.02 -13.36 -5.33
C ASN A 307 34.91 -14.17 -6.05
N GLY A 308 33.96 -13.50 -6.71
CA GLY A 308 32.92 -14.17 -7.48
C GLY A 308 31.86 -14.93 -6.67
N CYS A 309 31.79 -14.79 -5.34
CA CYS A 309 30.93 -15.60 -4.45
C CYS A 309 29.40 -15.38 -4.55
N THR A 310 28.92 -14.56 -5.48
CA THR A 310 27.50 -14.27 -5.77
C THR A 310 26.63 -13.69 -4.64
N ARG A 311 27.12 -13.45 -3.42
CA ARG A 311 26.31 -12.89 -2.31
C ARG A 311 25.70 -11.53 -2.65
N CYS A 312 26.52 -10.61 -3.19
CA CYS A 312 26.04 -9.30 -3.60
C CYS A 312 24.92 -9.38 -4.66
N PHE A 313 24.99 -10.36 -5.56
CA PHE A 313 23.95 -10.63 -6.56
C PHE A 313 22.64 -11.10 -5.91
N VAL A 314 22.72 -12.11 -5.04
CA VAL A 314 21.55 -12.67 -4.34
C VAL A 314 20.88 -11.64 -3.44
N ASP A 315 21.67 -10.81 -2.76
CA ASP A 315 21.15 -9.86 -1.78
C ASP A 315 20.76 -8.50 -2.39
N CYS A 316 20.94 -8.29 -3.70
CA CYS A 316 20.56 -7.04 -4.35
C CYS A 316 19.03 -6.95 -4.53
N PRO A 317 18.32 -6.08 -3.79
CA PRO A 317 16.85 -6.02 -3.87
C PRO A 317 16.34 -5.30 -5.12
N PHE A 318 17.25 -4.78 -5.96
CA PHE A 318 16.91 -4.04 -7.18
C PHE A 318 17.36 -4.76 -8.44
N GLY A 319 17.96 -5.95 -8.32
CA GLY A 319 18.51 -6.68 -9.48
C GLY A 319 19.63 -5.92 -10.20
N ALA A 320 20.29 -4.97 -9.53
CA ALA A 320 21.29 -4.09 -10.11
C ALA A 320 22.67 -4.74 -10.28
N ILE A 321 22.82 -6.02 -9.94
CA ILE A 321 24.08 -6.74 -10.00
C ILE A 321 23.87 -7.93 -10.92
N THR A 322 24.83 -8.21 -11.78
CA THR A 322 24.87 -9.43 -12.60
C THR A 322 26.21 -10.11 -12.42
N MET A 323 26.22 -11.44 -12.52
CA MET A 323 27.44 -12.23 -12.42
C MET A 323 27.84 -12.67 -13.83
N ILE A 324 28.96 -12.17 -14.33
CA ILE A 324 29.49 -12.49 -15.66
C ILE A 324 30.79 -13.30 -15.55
N PRO A 325 31.22 -13.99 -16.62
CA PRO A 325 32.55 -14.60 -16.68
C PRO A 325 33.64 -13.56 -16.39
N ARG A 326 34.65 -13.97 -15.62
CA ARG A 326 35.73 -13.09 -15.18
C ARG A 326 36.67 -12.71 -16.32
N THR A 327 37.17 -11.48 -16.33
CA THR A 327 37.95 -10.91 -17.46
C THR A 327 39.42 -10.59 -17.15
N ASP A 328 39.86 -10.68 -15.89
CA ASP A 328 41.20 -10.25 -15.44
C ASP A 328 42.20 -11.42 -15.22
N GLY A 329 41.81 -12.65 -15.55
CA GLY A 329 42.66 -13.84 -15.41
C GLY A 329 42.90 -14.32 -13.98
N ALA A 330 42.22 -13.75 -12.97
CA ALA A 330 42.32 -14.24 -11.59
C ALA A 330 41.59 -15.60 -11.43
N PRO A 331 41.86 -16.37 -10.35
CA PRO A 331 41.40 -17.76 -10.22
C PRO A 331 39.89 -17.95 -10.02
N PHE A 332 39.12 -16.87 -9.91
CA PHE A 332 37.67 -16.93 -9.72
C PHE A 332 36.95 -17.00 -11.06
N GLU A 333 35.95 -17.86 -11.20
CA GLU A 333 35.24 -18.05 -12.49
C GLU A 333 34.37 -16.85 -12.88
N ARG A 334 33.86 -16.10 -11.90
CA ARG A 334 32.86 -15.05 -12.10
C ARG A 334 33.27 -13.73 -11.46
N GLN A 335 32.76 -12.63 -12.01
CA GLN A 335 32.85 -11.29 -11.44
C GLN A 335 31.48 -10.63 -11.38
N ALA A 336 31.30 -9.75 -10.39
CA ALA A 336 30.11 -8.93 -10.28
C ALA A 336 30.24 -7.70 -11.21
N VAL A 337 29.15 -7.35 -11.89
CA VAL A 337 29.00 -6.09 -12.63
C VAL A 337 27.76 -5.39 -12.13
N VAL A 338 27.88 -4.10 -11.83
CA VAL A 338 26.80 -3.27 -11.33
C VAL A 338 26.21 -2.47 -12.49
N ASP A 339 24.90 -2.60 -12.68
CA ASP A 339 24.12 -1.73 -13.55
C ASP A 339 23.82 -0.42 -12.80
N ALA A 340 24.37 0.69 -13.30
CA ALA A 340 24.24 2.00 -12.69
C ALA A 340 22.80 2.56 -12.77
N ASP A 341 21.99 2.11 -13.73
CA ASP A 341 20.61 2.58 -13.90
C ASP A 341 19.64 1.94 -12.91
N LEU A 342 20.00 0.76 -12.38
CA LEU A 342 19.24 0.02 -11.37
C LEU A 342 19.78 0.22 -9.94
N CYS A 343 21.03 0.69 -9.78
CA CYS A 343 21.67 0.81 -8.47
C CYS A 343 21.18 2.04 -7.69
N THR A 344 20.49 1.83 -6.55
CA THR A 344 20.05 2.92 -5.67
C THR A 344 21.06 3.28 -4.57
N SER A 345 22.28 2.74 -4.62
CA SER A 345 23.34 2.93 -3.62
C SER A 345 22.93 2.62 -2.17
N CYS A 346 22.09 1.59 -1.96
CA CYS A 346 21.60 1.20 -0.63
C CYS A 346 22.65 0.53 0.28
N GLY A 347 23.75 0.02 -0.28
CA GLY A 347 24.87 -0.54 0.49
C GLY A 347 24.71 -1.98 0.98
N ILE A 348 23.58 -2.65 0.72
CA ILE A 348 23.36 -4.06 1.11
C ILE A 348 24.46 -4.95 0.53
N CYS A 349 24.80 -4.76 -0.75
CA CYS A 349 25.87 -5.51 -1.42
C CYS A 349 27.25 -5.35 -0.75
N VAL A 350 27.55 -4.16 -0.20
CA VAL A 350 28.80 -3.88 0.53
C VAL A 350 28.81 -4.66 1.84
N GLY A 351 27.69 -4.69 2.57
CA GLY A 351 27.54 -5.46 3.82
C GLY A 351 27.60 -6.97 3.61
N SER A 352 27.05 -7.47 2.51
CA SER A 352 27.05 -8.90 2.15
C SER A 352 28.38 -9.40 1.57
N CYS A 353 29.27 -8.49 1.18
CA CYS A 353 30.56 -8.84 0.62
C CYS A 353 31.40 -9.60 1.67
N PRO A 354 31.84 -10.85 1.45
CA PRO A 354 32.66 -11.56 2.45
C PRO A 354 34.04 -10.93 2.64
N VAL A 355 34.44 -10.01 1.77
CA VAL A 355 35.69 -9.25 1.87
C VAL A 355 35.50 -7.97 2.71
N SER A 356 34.25 -7.57 3.01
CA SER A 356 33.96 -6.44 3.91
C SER A 356 34.02 -6.82 5.39
N THR A 357 33.97 -8.10 5.74
CA THR A 357 34.09 -8.55 7.14
C THR A 357 35.56 -8.57 7.60
N PRO A 358 35.90 -7.81 8.65
CA PRO A 358 37.28 -7.57 9.06
C PRO A 358 37.80 -8.71 9.95
N PHE A 359 37.96 -9.91 9.40
CA PHE A 359 38.81 -10.93 10.02
C PHE A 359 40.29 -10.73 9.66
N ARG A 360 40.60 -9.77 8.78
CA ARG A 360 41.98 -9.36 8.45
C ARG A 360 42.36 -8.08 9.17
N ARG A 361 43.52 -8.10 9.84
CA ARG A 361 44.24 -6.92 10.35
C ARG A 361 44.99 -6.25 9.18
N THR A 362 44.27 -5.66 8.23
CA THR A 362 44.87 -4.84 7.17
C THR A 362 44.61 -3.36 7.43
N GLU A 363 45.59 -2.50 7.14
CA GLU A 363 45.50 -1.05 7.38
C GLU A 363 44.43 -0.36 6.50
N GLU A 364 44.16 -0.90 5.31
CA GLU A 364 43.12 -0.39 4.42
C GLU A 364 42.00 -1.41 4.20
N LEU A 365 40.76 -0.99 4.49
CA LEU A 365 39.53 -1.75 4.25
C LEU A 365 39.08 -1.51 2.82
N VAL A 366 39.58 -2.32 1.91
CA VAL A 366 39.13 -2.36 0.51
C VAL A 366 38.28 -3.61 0.31
N THR A 367 37.03 -3.41 -0.12
CA THR A 367 36.06 -4.48 -0.30
C THR A 367 36.01 -4.93 -1.77
N GLY A 368 35.40 -6.09 -2.05
CA GLY A 368 35.16 -6.52 -3.43
C GLY A 368 34.10 -5.69 -4.16
N ILE A 369 33.20 -5.04 -3.42
CA ILE A 369 32.18 -4.13 -3.94
C ILE A 369 31.90 -3.07 -2.87
N ASP A 370 32.00 -1.79 -3.22
CA ASP A 370 31.88 -0.68 -2.28
C ASP A 370 31.00 0.47 -2.83
N LEU A 371 30.56 1.37 -1.95
CA LEU A 371 29.87 2.60 -2.33
C LEU A 371 30.87 3.78 -2.39
N PRO A 372 30.98 4.50 -3.53
CA PRO A 372 31.90 5.63 -3.63
C PRO A 372 31.65 6.75 -2.61
N ASP A 373 30.38 7.06 -2.34
CA ASP A 373 29.99 8.17 -1.47
C ASP A 373 29.81 7.74 0.01
N LEU A 374 29.77 6.44 0.29
CA LEU A 374 29.64 5.88 1.64
C LEU A 374 30.41 4.56 1.76
N SER A 375 31.73 4.63 1.56
CA SER A 375 32.57 3.43 1.57
C SER A 375 32.60 2.75 2.93
N LEU A 376 32.91 1.45 2.97
CA LEU A 376 33.07 0.72 4.24
C LEU A 376 34.10 1.40 5.17
N LYS A 377 35.20 1.90 4.59
CA LYS A 377 36.23 2.66 5.32
C LYS A 377 35.63 3.90 5.99
N LEU A 378 34.85 4.69 5.24
CA LEU A 378 34.19 5.88 5.76
C LEU A 378 33.15 5.53 6.83
N LEU A 379 32.38 4.47 6.61
CA LEU A 379 31.38 4.00 7.57
C LEU A 379 32.06 3.60 8.88
N ARG A 380 33.12 2.79 8.83
CA ARG A 380 33.90 2.40 10.02
C ARG A 380 34.45 3.60 10.76
N GLU A 381 34.97 4.58 10.04
CA GLU A 381 35.52 5.79 10.65
C GLU A 381 34.43 6.62 11.35
N LYS A 382 33.25 6.76 10.72
CA LYS A 382 32.09 7.39 11.37
C LYS A 382 31.66 6.62 12.62
N THR A 383 31.64 5.29 12.56
CA THR A 383 31.33 4.43 13.71
C THR A 383 32.33 4.64 14.84
N ARG A 384 33.63 4.60 14.54
CA ARG A 384 34.69 4.81 15.54
C ARG A 384 34.55 6.18 16.22
N LYS A 385 34.40 7.25 15.44
CA LYS A 385 34.20 8.61 15.96
C LYS A 385 32.93 8.72 16.82
N ALA A 386 31.85 8.08 16.41
CA ALA A 386 30.61 8.06 17.18
C ALA A 386 30.76 7.27 18.49
N VAL A 387 31.51 6.15 18.49
CA VAL A 387 31.82 5.38 19.71
C VAL A 387 32.67 6.20 20.66
N GLU A 388 33.71 6.87 20.17
CA GLU A 388 34.57 7.76 20.95
C GLU A 388 33.76 8.89 21.61
N LYS A 389 32.78 9.46 20.89
CA LYS A 389 31.92 10.54 21.40
C LYS A 389 30.98 10.10 22.53
N ILE A 390 30.60 8.83 22.58
CA ILE A 390 29.74 8.30 23.66
C ILE A 390 30.53 8.19 24.98
N GLY A 391 31.87 8.12 24.92
CA GLY A 391 32.75 8.14 26.09
C GLY A 391 32.70 6.86 26.95
N PRO A 392 33.47 6.81 28.06
CA PRO A 392 33.54 5.64 28.95
C PRO A 392 32.23 5.35 29.69
N SER A 393 31.34 6.33 29.83
CA SER A 393 30.10 6.22 30.61
C SER A 393 29.05 5.26 30.02
N ALA A 394 29.24 4.81 28.77
CA ALA A 394 28.43 3.75 28.15
C ALA A 394 29.12 2.38 28.10
N GLN A 395 30.36 2.25 28.61
CA GLN A 395 31.05 0.95 28.66
C GLN A 395 30.24 -0.04 29.50
N GLY A 396 29.88 -1.17 28.91
CA GLY A 396 29.10 -2.24 29.56
C GLY A 396 27.58 -2.17 29.36
N ARG A 397 27.04 -1.17 28.65
CA ARG A 397 25.62 -1.13 28.26
C ARG A 397 25.45 -1.47 26.78
N PRO A 398 24.61 -2.47 26.40
CA PRO A 398 24.31 -2.70 25.00
C PRO A 398 23.60 -1.47 24.42
N GLY A 399 24.15 -0.91 23.33
CA GLY A 399 23.64 0.26 22.65
C GLY A 399 23.60 0.04 21.14
N VAL A 400 22.57 0.56 20.49
CA VAL A 400 22.44 0.54 19.02
C VAL A 400 22.89 1.89 18.47
N MET A 401 23.89 1.87 17.59
CA MET A 401 24.36 3.07 16.90
C MET A 401 23.62 3.23 15.57
N VAL A 402 22.84 4.30 15.45
CA VAL A 402 22.07 4.62 14.25
C VAL A 402 22.75 5.77 13.51
N PHE A 403 23.18 5.52 12.27
CA PHE A 403 23.67 6.57 11.36
C PHE A 403 22.49 7.10 10.53
N GLY A 404 22.34 8.42 10.41
CA GLY A 404 21.26 9.08 9.67
C GLY A 404 21.68 10.39 9.00
#